data_AF-A0A259IQN5-F1
#
_entry.id   AF-A0A259IQN5-F1
#
_cell.length_a   1.000
_cell.length_b   1.000
_cell.length_c   1.000
_cell.angle_alpha   90.00
_cell.angle_beta   90.00
_cell.angle_gamma   90.00
#
_symmetry.space_group_name_H-M   'P 1'
#
loop_
_entity.id
_entity.type
_entity.pdbx_description
1 polymer ?
#
loop_
_entity_poly.entity_id
_entity_poly.type
_entity_poly.pdbx_seq_one_letter_code
_entity_poly.pdbx_strand_id
1 'polypeptide(L)'
;MQVNNLYKSFSVDVYSDRSLLSESPWLRIGEFEELDDAIDACKKVVDGFLQSPLNTLIESEQLVTAFLSFGDVPVINGAENVPSFDVYEYLAQRCREIHN
;
A
#
# COMPACT_ATOMS: atom_id res chain seq x y z
N MET A 1 16.16 -0.06 34.16
CA MET A 1 14.89 -0.81 33.98
C MET A 1 14.51 -0.65 32.52
N GLN A 2 14.68 -1.70 31.72
CA GLN A 2 14.43 -1.67 30.28
C GLN A 2 12.99 -2.14 30.08
N VAL A 3 12.07 -1.20 29.83
CA VAL A 3 10.70 -1.53 29.43
C VAL A 3 10.78 -2.04 27.99
N ASN A 4 10.84 -3.35 27.84
CA ASN A 4 10.59 -4.00 26.55
C ASN A 4 9.11 -3.76 26.24
N ASN A 5 8.81 -2.74 25.43
CA ASN A 5 7.51 -2.60 24.81
C ASN A 5 7.33 -3.81 23.87
N LEU A 6 6.63 -4.83 24.37
CA LEU A 6 6.20 -6.02 23.63
C LEU A 6 4.95 -5.76 22.78
N TYR A 7 4.71 -4.50 22.38
CA TYR A 7 3.74 -4.24 21.34
C TYR A 7 4.35 -4.74 20.04
N LYS A 8 3.69 -5.69 19.38
CA LYS A 8 4.06 -6.08 18.02
C LYS A 8 3.92 -4.83 17.17
N SER A 9 5.05 -4.27 16.73
CA SER A 9 5.05 -3.20 15.75
C SER A 9 4.63 -3.77 14.40
N PHE A 10 3.76 -3.04 13.71
CA PHE A 10 3.46 -3.25 12.30
C PHE A 10 4.52 -2.53 11.48
N SER A 11 4.90 -3.10 10.35
CA SER A 11 5.68 -2.37 9.35
C SER A 11 5.01 -2.47 8.01
N VAL A 12 5.12 -1.42 7.21
CA VAL A 12 4.60 -1.41 5.85
C VAL A 12 5.78 -1.38 4.90
N ASP A 13 5.88 -2.44 4.10
CA ASP A 13 6.84 -2.55 3.02
C ASP A 13 6.09 -2.44 1.70
N VAL A 14 6.72 -1.82 0.71
CA VAL A 14 6.17 -1.61 -0.62
C VAL A 14 7.02 -2.37 -1.61
N TYR A 15 6.38 -3.22 -2.42
CA TYR A 15 7.01 -3.82 -3.57
C TYR A 15 6.95 -2.85 -4.75
N SER A 16 8.11 -2.53 -5.33
CA SER A 16 8.22 -1.74 -6.55
C SER A 16 9.16 -2.40 -7.57
N ASP A 17 8.68 -2.57 -8.79
CA ASP A 17 9.48 -3.10 -9.92
C ASP A 17 10.42 -2.03 -10.52
N ARG A 18 10.50 -0.84 -9.90
CA ARG A 18 11.35 0.27 -10.35
C ARG A 18 12.76 0.23 -9.75
N SER A 19 13.04 -0.70 -8.86
CA SER A 19 14.34 -0.84 -8.20
C SER A 19 15.42 -1.25 -9.20
N LEU A 20 16.62 -0.68 -9.08
CA LEU A 20 17.78 -1.14 -9.84
C LEU A 20 18.11 -2.57 -9.42
N LEU A 21 18.52 -3.42 -10.36
CA LEU A 21 18.74 -4.87 -10.19
C LEU A 21 19.66 -5.29 -9.01
N SER A 22 20.35 -4.36 -8.37
CA SER A 22 21.21 -4.59 -7.21
C SER A 22 20.55 -4.37 -5.85
N GLU A 23 19.35 -3.79 -5.78
CA GLU A 23 18.65 -3.48 -4.53
C GLU A 23 17.40 -4.35 -4.36
N SER A 24 17.00 -4.58 -3.11
CA SER A 24 15.73 -5.25 -2.80
C SER A 24 14.58 -4.49 -3.47
N PRO A 25 13.63 -5.18 -4.13
CA PRO A 25 12.43 -4.54 -4.67
C PRO A 25 11.46 -4.11 -3.56
N TRP A 26 11.71 -4.55 -2.33
CA TRP A 26 10.95 -4.16 -1.15
C TRP A 26 11.58 -2.95 -0.48
N LEU A 27 10.80 -1.87 -0.35
CA LEU A 27 11.15 -0.66 0.38
C LEU A 27 10.25 -0.51 1.60
N ARG A 28 10.85 -0.40 2.79
CA ARG A 28 10.09 -0.05 4.00
C ARG A 28 9.69 1.41 3.96
N ILE A 29 8.39 1.68 4.09
CA ILE A 29 7.84 3.04 4.08
C ILE A 29 7.43 3.52 5.48
N GLY A 30 7.30 2.61 6.46
CA GLY A 30 6.99 3.00 7.84
C GLY A 30 6.92 1.84 8.82
N GLU A 31 6.95 2.21 10.10
CA GLU A 31 6.71 1.34 11.26
C GLU A 31 5.64 2.00 12.13
N PHE A 32 4.69 1.21 12.61
CA PHE A 32 3.46 1.67 13.25
C PHE A 32 3.15 0.82 14.48
N GLU A 33 2.59 1.45 15.52
CA GLU A 33 2.15 0.74 16.72
C GLU A 33 0.71 0.20 16.55
N GLU A 34 -0.11 0.90 15.76
CA GLU A 34 -1.50 0.55 15.51
C GLU A 34 -1.70 -0.01 14.09
N LEU A 35 -2.57 -1.01 13.96
CA LEU A 35 -2.87 -1.61 12.65
C LEU A 35 -3.54 -0.60 11.73
N ASP A 36 -4.44 0.24 12.27
CA ASP A 36 -5.15 1.25 11.49
C ASP A 36 -4.18 2.26 10.83
N ASP A 37 -3.11 2.65 11.53
CA ASP A 37 -2.07 3.52 10.95
C ASP A 37 -1.31 2.83 9.81
N ALA A 38 -1.01 1.54 9.96
CA ALA A 38 -0.38 0.76 8.90
C ALA A 38 -1.31 0.60 7.69
N ILE A 39 -2.61 0.39 7.92
CA ILE A 39 -3.64 0.35 6.87
C ILE A 39 -3.71 1.70 6.14
N ASP A 40 -3.72 2.81 6.88
CA ASP A 40 -3.76 4.14 6.29
C ASP A 40 -2.50 4.46 5.48
N ALA A 41 -1.35 3.92 5.87
CA ALA A 41 -0.15 3.98 5.05
C ALA A 41 -0.30 3.20 3.74
N CYS A 42 -0.88 2.00 3.76
CA CYS A 42 -1.18 1.24 2.55
C CYS A 42 -2.15 2.00 1.62
N LYS A 43 -3.23 2.57 2.19
CA LYS A 43 -4.19 3.38 1.42
C LYS A 43 -3.52 4.56 0.72
N LYS A 44 -2.61 5.27 1.41
CA LYS A 44 -1.86 6.39 0.84
C LYS A 44 -1.03 5.99 -0.38
N VAL A 45 -0.46 4.80 -0.42
CA VAL A 45 0.28 4.30 -1.59
C VAL A 45 -0.67 4.14 -2.79
N VAL A 46 -1.82 3.51 -2.57
CA VAL A 46 -2.85 3.32 -3.62
C VAL A 46 -3.40 4.66 -4.08
N ASP A 47 -3.80 5.53 -3.15
CA ASP A 47 -4.33 6.86 -3.46
C ASP A 47 -3.29 7.72 -4.21
N GLY A 48 -2.01 7.64 -3.82
CA GLY A 48 -0.92 8.34 -4.49
C GLY A 48 -0.75 7.89 -5.95
N PHE A 49 -0.91 6.60 -6.24
CA PHE A 49 -0.93 6.10 -7.61
C PHE A 49 -2.15 6.66 -8.37
N LEU A 50 -3.35 6.54 -7.82
CA LEU A 50 -4.59 6.96 -8.48
C LEU A 50 -4.64 8.47 -8.75
N GLN A 51 -4.06 9.28 -7.86
CA GLN A 51 -4.02 10.74 -7.97
C GLN A 51 -2.85 11.26 -8.82
N SER A 52 -1.99 10.38 -9.32
CA SER A 52 -0.87 10.78 -10.18
C SER A 52 -1.37 11.50 -11.44
N PRO A 53 -0.73 12.57 -11.91
CA PRO A 53 -1.15 13.32 -13.11
C PRO A 53 -1.26 12.47 -14.39
N LEU A 54 -0.57 11.34 -14.46
CA LEU A 54 -0.68 10.39 -15.58
C LEU A 54 -1.99 9.59 -15.52
N ASN A 55 -2.50 9.36 -14.31
CA ASN A 55 -3.62 8.50 -14.01
C ASN A 55 -4.96 9.27 -13.93
N THR A 56 -4.91 10.59 -13.71
CA THR A 56 -6.11 11.45 -13.71
C THR A 56 -6.80 11.58 -15.07
N LEU A 57 -6.16 11.15 -16.16
CA LEU A 57 -6.67 11.23 -17.53
C LEU A 57 -7.23 9.90 -18.04
N ILE A 58 -7.24 8.84 -17.23
CA ILE A 58 -7.58 7.48 -17.64
C ILE A 58 -8.87 7.01 -16.96
N GLU A 59 -9.69 6.26 -17.70
CA GLU A 59 -10.94 5.65 -17.21
C GLU A 59 -10.66 4.59 -16.10
N SER A 60 -11.65 4.33 -15.25
CA SER A 60 -11.55 3.51 -14.03
C SER A 60 -11.08 2.09 -14.29
N GLU A 61 -11.57 1.46 -15.35
CA GLU A 61 -11.14 0.12 -15.74
C GLU A 61 -9.66 0.10 -16.13
N GLN A 62 -9.18 1.16 -16.79
CA GLN A 62 -7.78 1.31 -17.16
C GLN A 62 -6.90 1.63 -15.95
N LEU A 63 -7.42 2.32 -14.94
CA LEU A 63 -6.71 2.59 -13.67
C LEU A 63 -6.37 1.30 -12.92
N VAL A 64 -7.29 0.34 -12.87
CA VAL A 64 -7.02 -0.97 -12.22
C VAL A 64 -5.92 -1.71 -12.98
N THR A 65 -6.01 -1.80 -14.30
CA THR A 65 -4.96 -2.45 -15.11
C THR A 65 -3.61 -1.74 -14.97
N ALA A 66 -3.61 -0.41 -14.94
CA ALA A 66 -2.41 0.38 -14.75
C ALA A 66 -1.78 0.13 -13.37
N PHE A 67 -2.59 0.06 -12.31
CA PHE A 67 -2.08 -0.26 -10.97
C PHE A 67 -1.50 -1.67 -10.91
N LEU A 68 -2.16 -2.66 -11.50
CA LEU A 68 -1.63 -4.03 -11.53
C LEU A 68 -0.32 -4.17 -12.33
N SER A 69 -0.05 -3.24 -13.25
CA SER A 69 1.14 -3.29 -14.11
C SER A 69 2.29 -2.43 -13.59
N PHE A 70 1.99 -1.31 -12.92
CA PHE A 70 2.97 -0.28 -12.58
C PHE A 70 2.82 0.28 -11.16
N GLY A 71 1.78 -0.15 -10.44
CA GLY A 71 1.48 0.27 -9.08
C GLY A 71 2.42 -0.37 -8.09
N ASP A 72 2.82 0.43 -7.12
CA ASP A 72 3.56 -0.02 -5.95
C ASP A 72 2.61 -0.77 -5.01
N VAL A 73 2.97 -1.99 -4.59
CA VAL A 73 2.09 -2.87 -3.81
C VAL A 73 2.49 -2.86 -2.33
N PRO A 74 1.73 -2.20 -1.44
CA PRO A 74 2.01 -2.19 -0.01
C PRO A 74 1.58 -3.50 0.67
N VAL A 75 2.39 -3.94 1.63
CA VAL A 75 2.15 -5.11 2.48
C VAL A 75 2.40 -4.75 3.94
N ILE A 76 1.47 -5.14 4.80
CA ILE A 76 1.59 -4.98 6.26
C ILE A 76 2.25 -6.23 6.84
N ASN A 77 3.43 -6.08 7.40
CA ASN A 77 4.10 -7.12 8.18
C ASN A 77 3.72 -7.02 9.66
N GLY A 78 3.69 -8.16 10.36
CA GLY A 78 3.32 -8.24 11.78
C GLY A 78 1.83 -8.47 12.04
N ALA A 79 0.99 -8.52 10.99
CA ALA A 79 -0.46 -8.72 11.06
C ALA A 79 -0.93 -10.16 10.82
N GLU A 80 -0.06 -11.17 10.96
CA GLU A 80 -0.29 -12.58 10.56
C GLU A 80 -1.53 -13.27 11.18
N ASN A 81 -2.22 -12.65 12.13
CA ASN A 81 -3.39 -13.21 12.83
C ASN A 81 -4.62 -12.27 12.86
N VAL A 82 -4.59 -11.17 12.11
CA VAL A 82 -5.71 -10.22 12.04
C VAL A 82 -6.21 -10.21 10.59
N PRO A 83 -7.54 -10.23 10.32
CA PRO A 83 -8.04 -10.00 8.98
C PRO A 83 -7.45 -8.69 8.45
N SER A 84 -6.51 -8.83 7.52
CA SER A 84 -5.66 -7.75 7.03
C SER A 84 -6.39 -6.94 5.97
N PHE A 85 -5.91 -5.73 5.74
CA PHE A 85 -6.32 -4.89 4.62
C PHE A 85 -6.03 -5.57 3.27
N ASP A 86 -7.06 -5.70 2.43
CA ASP A 86 -6.92 -6.13 1.03
C ASP A 86 -6.73 -4.89 0.14
N VAL A 87 -5.51 -4.75 -0.38
CA VAL A 87 -5.12 -3.63 -1.26
C VAL A 87 -5.95 -3.58 -2.54
N TYR A 88 -6.33 -4.73 -3.09
CA TYR A 88 -7.07 -4.81 -4.34
C TYR A 88 -8.56 -4.53 -4.14
N GLU A 89 -9.12 -4.93 -2.99
CA GLU A 89 -10.47 -4.53 -2.61
C GLU A 89 -10.55 -3.00 -2.44
N TYR A 90 -9.59 -2.39 -1.74
CA TYR A 90 -9.51 -0.94 -1.60
C TYR A 90 -9.33 -0.23 -2.95
N LEU A 91 -8.41 -0.71 -3.80
CA LEU A 91 -8.23 -0.19 -5.15
C LEU A 91 -9.54 -0.18 -5.95
N ALA A 92 -10.25 -1.31 -5.97
CA ALA A 92 -11.52 -1.45 -6.69
C ALA A 92 -12.60 -0.52 -6.13
N GLN A 93 -12.65 -0.32 -4.81
CA GLN A 93 -13.52 0.68 -4.21
C GLN A 93 -13.18 2.10 -4.70
N ARG A 94 -11.91 2.51 -4.61
CA ARG A 94 -11.47 3.87 -4.96
C ARG A 94 -11.66 4.19 -6.45
N CYS A 95 -11.39 3.23 -7.34
CA CYS A 95 -11.64 3.43 -8.78
C CYS A 95 -13.13 3.68 -9.08
N ARG A 96 -14.07 3.04 -8.34
CA ARG A 96 -15.51 3.28 -8.50
C ARG A 96 -15.94 4.66 -7.97
N GLU A 97 -15.29 5.15 -6.92
CA GLU A 97 -15.57 6.46 -6.33
C GLU A 97 -15.11 7.61 -7.25
N ILE A 98 -14.03 7.43 -8.03
CA ILE A 98 -13.54 8.43 -8.99
C ILE A 98 -14.51 8.62 -10.18
N HIS A 99 -15.38 7.64 -10.46
CA HIS A 99 -16.31 7.64 -11.61
C HIS A 99 -17.77 7.98 -11.26
N ASN A 100 -18.05 8.44 -10.03
CA ASN A 100 -19.34 9.03 -9.64
C ASN A 100 -19.21 10.54 -9.44
#